data_AF-A0A810N6Y6-F1
#
_entry.id   AF-A0A810N6Y6-F1
#
_cell.length_a   1.000
_cell.length_b   1.000
_cell.length_c   1.000
_cell.angle_alpha   90.00
_cell.angle_beta   90.00
_cell.angle_gamma   90.00
#
_symmetry.space_group_name_H-M   'P 1'
#
loop_
_entity.id
_entity.type
_entity.pdbx_description
1 polymer ?
#
loop_
_entity_poly.entity_id
_entity_poly.type
_entity_poly.pdbx_seq_one_letter_code
_entity_poly.pdbx_strand_id
1 'polypeptide(L)'
;MRALRYLSPPSMVAAVAERRRAGDWRGVCAAGLVDAHVDLRDVAARYGAEDAARVESDLLGFAPDLLRRFVPRLSSLALLPRARVVLSRLPGEIGDRALLVAYLPPDDRVRQRIALRVESARDLGLRWYDLPDWCWHADAVAARRWAYGASADRLAWHDADGDPYPPGTPAPRLPADRADEVERLVELLTAGRVTAAYEAAGCAIDPTPVGRWPREESVTGSELAEVGAALPVLAAESRRLARRYGPAPLRDAFGTVAVDVAPDGDLTIRAVAWDGDHAGPVAFGTPAPVDVALLRAGLLAVDDLHPLVHDALFPDRVQAPPPAPAPMAWPEFRVRCGTDWHQVLVVEGRIVTPWHTEWQIDRELLFAGLGGEIVGCAAAVRGFRTGAKRVPTEIRKIRRDLFALAFHGDTDSVLAIVAAGLDPTLHDGTGGTLMHWLHHLDHHRALPALLAAGLSVTGTNSQGETPLHRAAGSAATDVMGALVEAGADPDAVDRWGRTATQVLAQVRSKPKR
;
A
#
# COMPACT_ATOMS: atom_id res chain seq x y z
N MET A 1 -9.74 -4.95 -3.72
CA MET A 1 -10.35 -4.73 -2.40
C MET A 1 -9.37 -4.71 -1.24
N ARG A 2 -8.73 -5.83 -0.84
CA ARG A 2 -7.96 -5.90 0.42
C ARG A 2 -6.84 -4.85 0.53
N ALA A 3 -6.11 -4.59 -0.54
CA ALA A 3 -5.10 -3.55 -0.58
C ALA A 3 -5.71 -2.17 -0.29
N LEU A 4 -6.75 -1.77 -1.02
CA LEU A 4 -7.37 -0.45 -0.90
C LEU A 4 -7.77 -0.09 0.54
N ARG A 5 -8.32 -1.05 1.29
CA ARG A 5 -8.72 -0.87 2.69
C ARG A 5 -7.58 -0.45 3.62
N TYR A 6 -6.36 -0.93 3.38
CA TYR A 6 -5.21 -0.66 4.25
C TYR A 6 -4.37 0.53 3.80
N LEU A 7 -4.37 0.81 2.49
CA LEU A 7 -3.49 1.83 1.92
C LEU A 7 -4.01 3.25 2.16
N SER A 8 -5.35 3.41 2.14
CA SER A 8 -6.05 4.69 2.24
C SER A 8 -7.31 4.53 3.11
N PRO A 9 -7.16 4.30 4.43
CA PRO A 9 -8.31 4.08 5.30
C PRO A 9 -9.23 5.33 5.35
N PRO A 10 -10.55 5.16 5.56
CA PRO A 10 -11.49 6.29 5.55
C PRO A 10 -11.15 7.41 6.54
N SER A 11 -10.58 7.07 7.70
CA SER A 11 -10.09 8.04 8.70
C SER A 11 -8.99 8.93 8.13
N MET A 12 -8.00 8.35 7.44
CA MET A 12 -6.93 9.09 6.76
C MET A 12 -7.50 9.99 5.67
N VAL A 13 -8.37 9.46 4.81
CA VAL A 13 -9.00 10.22 3.72
C VAL A 13 -9.75 11.44 4.27
N ALA A 14 -10.56 11.25 5.32
CA ALA A 14 -11.27 12.34 5.97
C ALA A 14 -10.32 13.40 6.56
N ALA A 15 -9.31 12.95 7.32
CA ALA A 15 -8.33 13.82 7.96
C ALA A 15 -7.46 14.61 6.96
N VAL A 16 -7.11 14.00 5.82
CA VAL A 16 -6.39 14.65 4.72
C VAL A 16 -7.29 15.66 4.02
N ALA A 17 -8.54 15.28 3.69
CA ALA A 17 -9.47 16.17 3.02
C ALA A 17 -9.78 17.43 3.85
N GLU A 18 -9.97 17.28 5.17
CA GLU A 18 -10.14 18.41 6.09
C GLU A 18 -8.95 19.38 6.04
N ARG A 19 -7.73 18.88 6.23
CA ARG A 19 -6.52 19.70 6.28
C ARG A 19 -6.18 20.35 4.94
N ARG A 20 -6.47 19.67 3.83
CA ARG A 20 -6.31 20.24 2.49
C ARG A 20 -7.25 21.43 2.27
N ARG A 21 -8.51 21.34 2.71
CA ARG A 21 -9.45 22.49 2.64
C ARG A 21 -8.97 23.68 3.48
N ALA A 22 -8.22 23.43 4.54
CA ALA A 22 -7.60 24.46 5.37
C ALA A 22 -6.29 25.03 4.77
N GLY A 23 -5.79 24.50 3.66
CA GLY A 23 -4.51 24.90 3.06
C GLY A 23 -3.27 24.44 3.86
N ASP A 24 -3.44 23.55 4.84
CA ASP A 24 -2.34 23.05 5.68
C ASP A 24 -1.69 21.80 5.05
N TRP A 25 -0.79 22.03 4.09
CA TRP A 25 -0.10 20.93 3.41
C TRP A 25 0.79 20.10 4.35
N ARG A 26 1.32 20.69 5.43
CA ARG A 26 2.12 19.95 6.43
C ARG A 26 1.24 19.02 7.25
N GLY A 27 0.07 19.49 7.65
CA GLY A 27 -0.95 18.66 8.26
C GLY A 27 -1.42 17.56 7.32
N VAL A 28 -1.61 17.85 6.02
CA VAL A 28 -1.94 16.84 5.00
C VAL A 28 -0.88 15.73 4.97
N CYS A 29 0.41 16.09 4.94
CA CYS A 29 1.50 15.11 5.02
C CYS A 29 1.42 14.29 6.31
N ALA A 30 1.25 14.92 7.46
CA ALA A 30 1.15 14.21 8.75
C ALA A 30 -0.02 13.21 8.78
N ALA A 31 -1.22 13.63 8.33
CA ALA A 31 -2.40 12.78 8.24
C ALA A 31 -2.22 11.63 7.24
N GLY A 32 -1.51 11.85 6.13
CA GLY A 32 -1.18 10.85 5.12
C GLY A 32 0.01 9.93 5.45
N LEU A 33 0.56 10.01 6.67
CA LEU A 33 1.77 9.29 7.09
C LEU A 33 2.99 9.58 6.20
N VAL A 34 3.16 10.86 5.85
CA VAL A 34 4.27 11.40 5.06
C VAL A 34 5.14 12.31 5.93
N ASP A 35 6.43 12.01 5.98
CA ASP A 35 7.44 12.82 6.66
C ASP A 35 7.96 13.90 5.70
N ALA A 36 7.42 15.11 5.82
CA ALA A 36 7.78 16.20 4.93
C ALA A 36 9.07 16.91 5.36
N HIS A 37 10.11 16.81 4.54
CA HIS A 37 11.39 17.48 4.68
C HIS A 37 11.55 18.56 3.60
N VAL A 38 10.60 19.49 3.53
CA VAL A 38 10.58 20.57 2.54
C VAL A 38 10.68 21.92 3.23
N ASP A 39 11.73 22.68 2.90
CA ASP A 39 11.91 24.08 3.25
C ASP A 39 11.86 24.93 1.99
N LEU A 40 10.75 25.65 1.79
CA LEU A 40 10.52 26.47 0.60
C LEU A 40 11.54 27.62 0.46
N ARG A 41 12.17 28.07 1.56
CA ARG A 41 13.23 29.10 1.49
C ARG A 41 14.51 28.52 0.92
N ASP A 42 14.87 27.30 1.34
CA ASP A 42 16.01 26.57 0.77
C ASP A 42 15.76 26.23 -0.70
N VAL A 43 14.54 25.82 -1.05
CA VAL A 43 14.15 25.61 -2.46
C VAL A 43 14.30 26.89 -3.27
N ALA A 44 13.82 28.03 -2.77
CA ALA A 44 13.93 29.32 -3.46
C ALA A 44 15.40 29.74 -3.63
N ALA A 45 16.24 29.50 -2.64
CA ALA A 45 17.66 29.82 -2.69
C ALA A 45 18.43 28.97 -3.72
N ARG A 46 18.08 27.68 -3.86
CA ARG A 46 18.78 26.74 -4.75
C ARG A 46 18.25 26.73 -6.18
N TYR A 47 16.94 26.81 -6.34
CA TYR A 47 16.24 26.60 -7.62
C TYR A 47 15.50 27.85 -8.12
N GLY A 48 15.47 28.92 -7.33
CA GLY A 48 14.80 30.17 -7.66
C GLY A 48 13.36 30.26 -7.16
N ALA A 49 12.84 31.48 -7.13
CA ALA A 49 11.51 31.78 -6.58
C ALA A 49 10.35 31.13 -7.36
N GLU A 50 10.47 31.01 -8.68
CA GLU A 50 9.47 30.35 -9.53
C GLU A 50 9.31 28.87 -9.15
N ASP A 51 10.42 28.17 -8.93
CA ASP A 51 10.43 26.76 -8.55
C ASP A 51 9.90 26.54 -7.14
N ALA A 52 10.23 27.42 -6.20
CA ALA A 52 9.66 27.39 -4.85
C ALA A 52 8.14 27.59 -4.86
N ALA A 53 7.64 28.56 -5.64
CA ALA A 53 6.21 28.83 -5.76
C ALA A 53 5.45 27.65 -6.41
N ARG A 54 6.04 27.02 -7.43
CA ARG A 54 5.47 25.79 -8.02
C ARG A 54 5.41 24.66 -6.99
N VAL A 55 6.51 24.38 -6.29
CA VAL A 55 6.57 23.30 -5.29
C VAL A 55 5.54 23.56 -4.18
N GLU A 56 5.38 24.81 -3.75
CA GLU A 56 4.33 25.18 -2.79
C GLU A 56 2.92 24.91 -3.36
N SER A 57 2.65 25.26 -4.61
CA SER A 57 1.39 24.95 -5.29
C SER A 57 1.14 23.44 -5.37
N ASP A 58 2.14 22.64 -5.70
CA ASP A 58 2.04 21.18 -5.76
C ASP A 58 1.76 20.58 -4.37
N LEU A 59 2.35 21.15 -3.31
CA LEU A 59 2.10 20.75 -1.93
C LEU A 59 0.68 21.10 -1.45
N LEU A 60 0.15 22.26 -1.85
CA LEU A 60 -1.21 22.68 -1.48
C LEU A 60 -2.28 21.74 -2.07
N GLY A 61 -2.06 21.21 -3.27
CA GLY A 61 -2.94 20.22 -3.89
C GLY A 61 -2.56 18.77 -3.59
N PHE A 62 -1.55 18.52 -2.74
CA PHE A 62 -1.06 17.18 -2.45
C PHE A 62 -2.14 16.29 -1.81
N ALA A 63 -2.28 15.06 -2.31
CA ALA A 63 -3.22 14.04 -1.85
C ALA A 63 -2.46 12.74 -1.51
N PRO A 64 -1.82 12.66 -0.33
CA PRO A 64 -1.05 11.48 0.08
C PRO A 64 -1.93 10.25 0.29
N ASP A 65 -3.19 10.44 0.70
CA ASP A 65 -4.22 9.42 0.77
C ASP A 65 -4.46 8.76 -0.60
N LEU A 66 -4.45 9.52 -1.69
CA LEU A 66 -4.53 9.00 -3.06
C LEU A 66 -3.20 8.39 -3.51
N LEU A 67 -2.07 9.09 -3.29
CA LEU A 67 -0.72 8.66 -3.69
C LEU A 67 -0.41 7.23 -3.22
N ARG A 68 -0.78 6.89 -1.98
CA ARG A 68 -0.50 5.58 -1.35
C ARG A 68 -1.07 4.40 -2.14
N ARG A 69 -2.06 4.64 -3.01
CA ARG A 69 -2.67 3.63 -3.89
C ARG A 69 -1.83 3.32 -5.12
N PHE A 70 -0.94 4.23 -5.52
CA PHE A 70 -0.16 4.16 -6.76
C PHE A 70 1.35 4.03 -6.56
N VAL A 71 1.86 4.32 -5.35
CA VAL A 71 3.28 4.09 -5.04
C VAL A 71 3.66 2.62 -5.21
N PRO A 72 4.86 2.31 -5.74
CA PRO A 72 5.28 0.94 -6.01
C PRO A 72 5.40 0.14 -4.71
N ARG A 73 5.01 -1.13 -4.78
CA ARG A 73 4.92 -2.04 -3.62
C ARG A 73 5.40 -3.44 -3.97
N LEU A 74 5.82 -4.16 -2.95
CA LEU A 74 6.02 -5.60 -2.99
C LEU A 74 4.66 -6.32 -2.96
N SER A 75 4.65 -7.60 -3.32
CA SER A 75 3.44 -8.46 -3.23
C SER A 75 2.89 -8.60 -1.80
N SER A 76 3.72 -8.32 -0.79
CA SER A 76 3.34 -8.24 0.62
C SER A 76 2.54 -6.96 0.97
N LEU A 77 2.32 -6.05 0.02
CA LEU A 77 1.79 -4.69 0.18
C LEU A 77 2.74 -3.68 0.86
N ALA A 78 3.94 -4.11 1.26
CA ALA A 78 4.98 -3.20 1.71
C ALA A 78 5.39 -2.23 0.60
N LEU A 79 5.69 -0.98 0.97
CA LEU A 79 6.30 0.00 0.06
C LEU A 79 7.61 -0.57 -0.50
N LEU A 80 7.83 -0.39 -1.81
CA LEU A 80 9.02 -0.89 -2.48
C LEU A 80 10.27 -0.24 -1.84
N PRO A 81 11.18 -1.03 -1.24
CA PRO A 81 12.29 -0.45 -0.50
C PRO A 81 13.17 0.46 -1.35
N ARG A 82 13.55 1.61 -0.80
CA ARG A 82 14.50 2.58 -1.36
C ARG A 82 14.08 3.21 -2.69
N ALA A 83 12.87 2.94 -3.16
CA ALA A 83 12.36 3.54 -4.38
C ALA A 83 12.19 5.04 -4.20
N ARG A 84 12.47 5.79 -5.27
CA ARG A 84 12.25 7.22 -5.38
C ARG A 84 11.12 7.44 -6.36
N VAL A 85 10.18 8.30 -6.00
CA VAL A 85 8.97 8.56 -6.77
C VAL A 85 8.86 10.06 -6.99
N VAL A 86 9.09 10.52 -8.21
CA VAL A 86 8.94 11.91 -8.62
C VAL A 86 7.46 12.25 -8.71
N LEU A 87 7.08 13.36 -8.10
CA LEU A 87 5.74 13.91 -8.02
C LEU A 87 5.77 15.33 -8.59
N SER A 88 5.75 15.48 -9.91
CA SER A 88 5.91 16.79 -10.55
C SER A 88 4.83 17.07 -11.58
N ARG A 89 4.25 18.27 -11.50
CA ARG A 89 3.29 18.78 -12.50
C ARG A 89 3.93 19.59 -13.64
N LEU A 90 5.26 19.68 -13.68
CA LEU A 90 5.96 20.40 -14.75
C LEU A 90 5.57 19.88 -16.14
N PRO A 91 5.15 20.74 -17.07
CA PRO A 91 4.97 20.35 -18.46
C PRO A 91 6.33 20.26 -19.16
N GLY A 92 6.52 19.22 -19.98
CA GLY A 92 7.71 19.09 -20.82
C GLY A 92 8.98 18.67 -20.07
N GLU A 93 10.13 19.13 -20.54
CA GLU A 93 11.46 18.73 -20.04
C GLU A 93 11.70 19.17 -18.60
N ILE A 94 12.32 18.28 -17.82
CA ILE A 94 12.59 18.55 -16.40
C ILE A 94 13.87 19.37 -16.19
N GLY A 95 14.94 19.09 -16.94
CA GLY A 95 16.24 19.76 -16.76
C GLY A 95 16.71 19.81 -15.29
N ASP A 96 17.12 21.00 -14.84
CA ASP A 96 17.62 21.26 -13.49
C ASP A 96 16.55 21.77 -12.52
N ARG A 97 15.27 21.64 -12.89
CA ARG A 97 14.14 22.16 -12.10
C ARG A 97 13.99 21.41 -10.77
N ALA A 98 13.45 22.10 -9.78
CA ALA A 98 13.09 21.51 -8.50
C ALA A 98 11.96 20.47 -8.66
N LEU A 99 12.22 19.25 -8.22
CA LEU A 99 11.27 18.15 -8.23
C LEU A 99 10.87 17.78 -6.80
N LEU A 100 9.58 17.62 -6.57
CA LEU A 100 9.10 16.98 -5.36
C LEU A 100 9.30 15.45 -5.50
N VAL A 101 9.96 14.83 -4.55
CA VAL A 101 10.34 13.41 -4.58
C VAL A 101 9.90 12.71 -3.30
N ALA A 102 9.10 11.67 -3.47
CA ALA A 102 8.72 10.73 -2.42
C ALA A 102 9.75 9.60 -2.31
N TYR A 103 10.34 9.48 -1.14
CA TYR A 103 11.30 8.47 -0.74
C TYR A 103 10.58 7.35 0.01
N LEU A 104 10.66 6.14 -0.53
CA LEU A 104 10.11 4.96 0.12
C LEU A 104 11.08 4.39 1.17
N PRO A 105 10.56 3.65 2.18
CA PRO A 105 11.36 3.16 3.29
C PRO A 105 12.56 2.31 2.85
N PRO A 106 13.64 2.22 3.63
CA PRO A 106 14.84 1.49 3.25
C PRO A 106 14.69 -0.04 3.20
N ASP A 107 13.65 -0.60 3.82
CA ASP A 107 13.39 -2.04 3.98
C ASP A 107 11.87 -2.29 4.12
N ASP A 108 11.41 -3.52 3.95
CA ASP A 108 9.98 -3.87 4.03
C ASP A 108 9.48 -4.15 5.46
N ARG A 109 10.39 -4.20 6.45
CA ARG A 109 10.07 -4.46 7.86
C ARG A 109 9.94 -3.20 8.71
N VAL A 110 10.26 -2.03 8.16
CA VAL A 110 10.21 -0.75 8.89
C VAL A 110 8.85 -0.07 8.75
N ARG A 111 8.69 1.08 9.43
CA ARG A 111 7.54 1.98 9.29
C ARG A 111 7.23 2.24 7.81
N GLN A 112 5.97 2.02 7.42
CA GLN A 112 5.49 2.24 6.05
C GLN A 112 5.16 3.73 5.79
N ARG A 113 6.12 4.61 6.11
CA ARG A 113 6.04 6.07 5.95
C ARG A 113 6.79 6.50 4.69
N ILE A 114 6.30 7.55 4.06
CA ILE A 114 6.91 8.14 2.86
C ILE A 114 7.64 9.40 3.30
N ALA A 115 8.92 9.58 2.95
CA ALA A 115 9.61 10.84 3.19
C ALA A 115 9.49 11.73 1.94
N LEU A 116 9.16 13.00 2.10
CA LEU A 116 8.97 13.93 0.98
C LEU A 116 10.09 14.97 0.98
N ARG A 117 10.77 15.15 -0.16
CA ARG A 117 11.93 16.03 -0.33
C ARG A 117 11.87 16.78 -1.65
N VAL A 118 12.72 17.79 -1.80
CA VAL A 118 12.90 18.51 -3.07
C VAL A 118 14.33 18.31 -3.56
N GLU A 119 14.47 17.86 -4.81
CA GLU A 119 15.75 17.50 -5.43
C GLU A 119 15.74 17.85 -6.93
N SER A 120 16.91 17.80 -7.59
CA SER A 120 17.00 17.93 -9.05
C SER A 120 16.95 16.56 -9.73
N ALA A 121 16.68 16.53 -11.04
CA ALA A 121 16.73 15.28 -11.81
C ALA A 121 18.11 14.59 -11.76
N ARG A 122 19.18 15.37 -11.59
CA ARG A 122 20.57 14.86 -11.51
C ARG A 122 20.82 14.05 -10.24
N ASP A 123 20.05 14.30 -9.19
CA ASP A 123 20.23 13.69 -7.88
C ASP A 123 19.44 12.38 -7.71
N LEU A 124 18.56 12.04 -8.68
CA LEU A 124 17.64 10.89 -8.62
C LEU A 124 18.34 9.52 -8.68
N GLY A 125 19.61 9.48 -9.11
CA GLY A 125 20.42 8.26 -9.11
C GLY A 125 20.17 7.37 -10.33
N LEU A 126 20.17 6.05 -10.13
CA LEU A 126 20.07 5.08 -11.22
C LEU A 126 18.61 4.83 -11.65
N ARG A 127 17.69 4.53 -10.72
CA ARG A 127 16.29 4.24 -11.09
C ARG A 127 15.31 4.95 -10.19
N TRP A 128 14.30 5.58 -10.80
CA TRP A 128 13.19 6.21 -10.09
C TRP A 128 11.87 6.01 -10.84
N TYR A 129 10.77 6.20 -10.14
CA TYR A 129 9.43 6.23 -10.70
C TYR A 129 9.04 7.70 -10.90
N ASP A 130 8.30 8.04 -11.93
CA ASP A 130 7.68 9.37 -12.10
C ASP A 130 6.17 9.16 -12.25
N LEU A 131 5.43 9.50 -11.20
CA LEU A 131 3.98 9.32 -11.19
C LEU A 131 3.30 10.56 -11.76
N PRO A 132 2.35 10.39 -12.70
CA PRO A 132 1.54 11.49 -13.20
C PRO A 132 0.68 12.09 -12.08
N ASP A 133 0.29 13.35 -12.25
CA ASP A 133 -0.39 14.15 -11.25
C ASP A 133 -1.75 13.57 -10.82
N TRP A 134 -2.45 12.84 -11.70
CA TRP A 134 -3.69 12.15 -11.37
C TRP A 134 -3.55 11.09 -10.27
N CYS A 135 -2.33 10.60 -10.00
CA CYS A 135 -2.07 9.65 -8.92
C CYS A 135 -1.98 10.30 -7.52
N TRP A 136 -1.74 11.61 -7.42
CA TRP A 136 -1.33 12.22 -6.14
C TRP A 136 -1.76 13.67 -5.92
N HIS A 137 -2.32 14.34 -6.92
CA HIS A 137 -2.73 15.74 -6.83
C HIS A 137 -4.25 15.85 -6.92
N ALA A 138 -4.89 16.62 -6.02
CA ALA A 138 -6.34 16.76 -5.94
C ALA A 138 -6.95 17.28 -7.24
N ASP A 139 -6.36 18.33 -7.81
CA ASP A 139 -6.90 19.08 -8.95
C ASP A 139 -6.73 18.39 -10.31
N ALA A 140 -6.07 17.22 -10.37
CA ALA A 140 -5.84 16.49 -11.61
C ALA A 140 -7.10 15.73 -12.09
N VAL A 141 -8.28 16.35 -12.02
CA VAL A 141 -9.59 15.73 -12.24
C VAL A 141 -9.73 15.18 -13.66
N ALA A 142 -9.46 16.01 -14.67
CA ALA A 142 -9.57 15.58 -16.08
C ALA A 142 -8.58 14.48 -16.45
N ALA A 143 -7.33 14.61 -16.01
CA ALA A 143 -6.29 13.58 -16.21
C ALA A 143 -6.67 12.27 -15.51
N ARG A 144 -7.24 12.35 -14.30
CA ARG A 144 -7.73 11.19 -13.55
C ARG A 144 -8.88 10.50 -14.25
N ARG A 145 -9.88 11.25 -14.70
CA ARG A 145 -11.01 10.72 -15.47
C ARG A 145 -10.53 9.96 -16.72
N TRP A 146 -9.60 10.56 -17.47
CA TRP A 146 -9.00 9.94 -18.64
C TRP A 146 -8.20 8.66 -18.31
N ALA A 147 -7.41 8.69 -17.24
CA ALA A 147 -6.58 7.55 -16.82
C ALA A 147 -7.41 6.35 -16.37
N TYR A 148 -8.58 6.59 -15.79
CA TYR A 148 -9.56 5.57 -15.42
C TYR A 148 -10.38 5.07 -16.62
N GLY A 149 -10.12 5.55 -17.83
CA GLY A 149 -10.82 5.07 -19.03
C GLY A 149 -12.22 5.63 -19.21
N ALA A 150 -12.59 6.68 -18.46
CA ALA A 150 -13.85 7.37 -18.66
C ALA A 150 -13.76 8.40 -19.79
N SER A 151 -14.83 8.52 -20.56
CA SER A 151 -15.03 9.59 -21.53
C SER A 151 -15.78 10.76 -20.91
N ALA A 152 -16.21 11.73 -21.71
CA ALA A 152 -17.01 12.85 -21.20
C ALA A 152 -18.26 12.35 -20.47
N ASP A 153 -18.95 11.36 -21.03
CA ASP A 153 -20.30 11.01 -20.60
C ASP A 153 -20.41 9.70 -19.82
N ARG A 154 -19.40 8.82 -19.87
CA ARG A 154 -19.49 7.49 -19.23
C ARG A 154 -18.15 6.89 -18.81
N LEU A 155 -18.23 5.93 -17.90
CA LEU A 155 -17.14 5.00 -17.59
C LEU A 155 -17.35 3.70 -18.39
N ALA A 156 -16.27 2.99 -18.73
CA ALA A 156 -16.38 1.67 -19.35
C ALA A 156 -17.28 0.73 -18.52
N TRP A 157 -18.21 0.04 -19.20
CA TRP A 157 -19.25 -0.84 -18.64
C TRP A 157 -20.32 -0.21 -17.74
N HIS A 158 -20.32 1.11 -17.56
CA HIS A 158 -21.28 1.81 -16.70
C HIS A 158 -21.95 2.96 -17.46
N ASP A 159 -23.17 3.33 -17.08
CA ASP A 159 -23.80 4.55 -17.56
C ASP A 159 -23.25 5.82 -16.86
N ALA A 160 -23.86 6.97 -17.14
CA ALA A 160 -23.47 8.25 -16.56
C ALA A 160 -23.70 8.32 -15.04
N ASP A 161 -24.68 7.57 -14.52
CA ASP A 161 -25.02 7.50 -13.09
C ASP A 161 -24.11 6.53 -12.33
N GLY A 162 -23.33 5.73 -13.06
CA GLY A 162 -22.40 4.74 -12.54
C GLY A 162 -23.02 3.38 -12.32
N ASP A 163 -24.21 3.13 -12.87
CA ASP A 163 -24.85 1.83 -12.83
C ASP A 163 -24.27 0.92 -13.93
N PRO A 164 -23.95 -0.35 -13.61
CA PRO A 164 -23.40 -1.27 -14.60
C PRO A 164 -24.47 -1.65 -15.63
N TYR A 165 -24.08 -1.79 -16.90
CA TYR A 165 -25.00 -2.24 -17.93
C TYR A 165 -25.57 -3.64 -17.62
N PRO A 166 -26.84 -3.92 -17.97
CA PRO A 166 -27.44 -5.23 -17.73
C PRO A 166 -26.62 -6.33 -18.43
N PRO A 167 -26.43 -7.51 -17.80
CA PRO A 167 -25.67 -8.61 -18.39
C PRO A 167 -26.14 -8.95 -19.81
N GLY A 168 -25.20 -9.02 -20.76
CA GLY A 168 -25.49 -9.33 -22.16
C GLY A 168 -25.91 -8.12 -23.01
N THR A 169 -26.06 -6.94 -22.43
CA THR A 169 -26.26 -5.70 -23.19
C THR A 169 -24.90 -5.21 -23.70
N PRO A 170 -24.70 -5.07 -25.02
CA PRO A 170 -23.47 -4.49 -25.54
C PRO A 170 -23.37 -3.02 -25.12
N ALA A 171 -22.18 -2.60 -24.68
CA ALA A 171 -21.92 -1.20 -24.39
C ALA A 171 -22.12 -0.33 -25.65
N PRO A 172 -22.53 0.94 -25.50
CA PRO A 172 -22.61 1.87 -26.62
C PRO A 172 -21.26 1.99 -27.33
N ARG A 173 -21.22 1.69 -28.64
CA ARG A 173 -20.01 1.91 -29.45
C ARG A 173 -20.02 3.31 -30.04
N LEU A 174 -19.33 4.22 -29.38
CA LEU A 174 -19.22 5.61 -29.79
C LEU A 174 -17.83 5.86 -30.41
N PRO A 175 -17.74 6.41 -31.64
CA PRO A 175 -16.45 6.72 -32.25
C PRO A 175 -15.63 7.69 -31.38
N ALA A 176 -14.33 7.39 -31.18
CA ALA A 176 -13.40 8.17 -30.36
C ALA A 176 -13.77 8.29 -28.86
N ASP A 177 -14.68 7.45 -28.38
CA ASP A 177 -15.00 7.32 -26.96
C ASP A 177 -13.92 6.52 -26.24
N ARG A 178 -13.37 7.12 -25.19
CA ARG A 178 -12.33 6.50 -24.36
C ARG A 178 -12.82 5.22 -23.68
N ALA A 179 -14.08 5.17 -23.27
CA ALA A 179 -14.66 3.98 -22.64
C ALA A 179 -14.74 2.82 -23.63
N ASP A 180 -15.10 3.09 -24.89
CA ASP A 180 -15.14 2.10 -25.98
C ASP A 180 -13.73 1.57 -26.33
N GLU A 181 -12.72 2.43 -26.33
CA GLU A 181 -11.32 2.02 -26.50
C GLU A 181 -10.89 1.01 -25.41
N VAL A 182 -11.18 1.32 -24.14
CA VAL A 182 -10.85 0.44 -23.00
C VAL A 182 -11.62 -0.88 -23.10
N GLU A 183 -12.91 -0.85 -23.43
CA GLU A 183 -13.75 -2.03 -23.62
C GLU A 183 -13.16 -2.96 -24.70
N ARG A 184 -12.80 -2.42 -25.87
CA ARG A 184 -12.18 -3.17 -26.98
C ARG A 184 -10.84 -3.79 -26.60
N LEU A 185 -9.99 -3.05 -25.88
CA LEU A 185 -8.69 -3.57 -25.43
C LEU A 185 -8.86 -4.73 -24.45
N VAL A 186 -9.79 -4.59 -23.50
CA VAL A 186 -10.07 -5.65 -22.54
C VAL A 186 -10.72 -6.87 -23.20
N GLU A 187 -11.55 -6.71 -24.22
CA GLU A 187 -12.04 -7.81 -25.05
C GLU A 187 -10.89 -8.58 -25.72
N LEU A 188 -9.94 -7.88 -26.35
CA LEU A 188 -8.77 -8.49 -26.98
C LEU A 188 -7.89 -9.25 -25.98
N LEU A 189 -7.62 -8.65 -24.81
CA LEU A 189 -6.85 -9.29 -23.74
C LEU A 189 -7.56 -10.53 -23.19
N THR A 190 -8.87 -10.46 -22.97
CA THR A 190 -9.68 -11.60 -22.50
C THR A 190 -9.69 -12.74 -23.51
N ALA A 191 -9.65 -12.42 -24.81
CA ALA A 191 -9.53 -13.40 -25.89
C ALA A 191 -8.10 -13.95 -26.09
N GLY A 192 -7.13 -13.55 -25.26
CA GLY A 192 -5.72 -13.96 -25.39
C GLY A 192 -4.98 -13.30 -26.57
N ARG A 193 -5.58 -12.28 -27.21
CA ARG A 193 -5.00 -11.57 -28.36
C ARG A 193 -4.14 -10.40 -27.90
N VAL A 194 -3.11 -10.70 -27.11
CA VAL A 194 -2.26 -9.71 -26.44
C VAL A 194 -1.60 -8.75 -27.44
N THR A 195 -0.94 -9.26 -28.49
CA THR A 195 -0.28 -8.40 -29.49
C THR A 195 -1.25 -7.42 -30.15
N ALA A 196 -2.45 -7.89 -30.53
CA ALA A 196 -3.47 -7.04 -31.14
C ALA A 196 -3.98 -5.94 -30.18
N ALA A 197 -4.02 -6.21 -28.87
CA ALA A 197 -4.35 -5.19 -27.88
C ALA A 197 -3.28 -4.09 -27.84
N TYR A 198 -2.00 -4.46 -27.85
CA TYR A 198 -0.88 -3.51 -27.90
C TYR A 198 -0.90 -2.66 -29.18
N GLU A 199 -1.08 -3.29 -30.33
CA GLU A 199 -1.22 -2.59 -31.61
C GLU A 199 -2.40 -1.61 -31.60
N ALA A 200 -3.54 -2.03 -31.05
CA ALA A 200 -4.74 -1.18 -30.95
C ALA A 200 -4.56 0.04 -30.03
N ALA A 201 -3.63 -0.01 -29.06
CA ALA A 201 -3.26 1.14 -28.24
C ALA A 201 -2.09 1.96 -28.83
N GLY A 202 -1.64 1.63 -30.04
CA GLY A 202 -0.52 2.31 -30.70
C GLY A 202 0.85 1.93 -30.14
N CYS A 203 1.01 0.69 -29.68
CA CYS A 203 2.27 0.11 -29.24
C CYS A 203 2.63 -1.10 -30.11
N ALA A 204 3.72 -1.00 -30.86
CA ALA A 204 4.30 -2.15 -31.56
C ALA A 204 5.07 -3.04 -30.57
N ILE A 205 5.04 -4.35 -30.79
CA ILE A 205 5.88 -5.31 -30.06
C ILE A 205 6.91 -5.86 -31.04
N ASP A 206 8.19 -5.69 -30.72
CA ASP A 206 9.26 -6.35 -31.43
C ASP A 206 9.34 -7.82 -30.96
N PRO A 207 9.08 -8.80 -31.86
CA PRO A 207 9.12 -10.21 -31.50
C PRO A 207 10.55 -10.76 -31.39
N THR A 208 11.57 -9.96 -31.71
CA THR A 208 12.95 -10.43 -31.79
C THR A 208 13.49 -10.81 -30.41
N PRO A 209 13.86 -12.08 -30.17
CA PRO A 209 14.44 -12.48 -28.91
C PRO A 209 15.83 -11.87 -28.74
N VAL A 210 16.19 -11.58 -27.49
CA VAL A 210 17.55 -11.20 -27.09
C VAL A 210 18.22 -12.35 -26.37
N GLY A 211 19.47 -12.62 -26.75
CA GLY A 211 20.24 -13.71 -26.18
C GLY A 211 20.84 -13.35 -24.83
N ARG A 212 20.61 -14.19 -23.81
CA ARG A 212 21.30 -14.18 -22.52
C ARG A 212 21.78 -15.59 -22.21
N TRP A 213 22.94 -15.98 -22.73
CA TRP A 213 23.43 -17.37 -22.59
C TRP A 213 23.31 -17.86 -21.13
N PRO A 214 22.59 -18.98 -20.87
CA PRO A 214 22.09 -20.00 -21.80
C PRO A 214 20.59 -19.91 -22.17
N ARG A 215 19.93 -18.75 -22.05
CA ARG A 215 18.50 -18.54 -22.35
C ARG A 215 18.30 -17.47 -23.44
N GLU A 216 17.39 -17.72 -24.36
CA GLU A 216 16.82 -16.68 -25.22
C GLU A 216 15.62 -16.08 -24.49
N GLU A 217 15.60 -14.75 -24.34
CA GLU A 217 14.49 -14.00 -23.73
C GLU A 217 13.76 -13.24 -24.85
N SER A 218 12.47 -13.47 -25.02
CA SER A 218 11.59 -12.64 -25.84
C SER A 218 10.53 -12.02 -24.94
N VAL A 219 9.92 -10.92 -25.40
CA VAL A 219 8.76 -10.36 -24.70
C VAL A 219 7.62 -11.37 -24.83
N THR A 220 7.26 -12.02 -23.73
CA THR A 220 6.23 -13.05 -23.75
C THR A 220 4.84 -12.44 -23.69
N GLY A 221 3.86 -13.11 -24.31
CA GLY A 221 2.46 -12.71 -24.19
C GLY A 221 1.96 -12.69 -22.73
N SER A 222 2.53 -13.53 -21.85
CA SER A 222 2.19 -13.55 -20.42
C SER A 222 2.62 -12.28 -19.69
N GLU A 223 3.84 -11.80 -19.89
CA GLU A 223 4.35 -10.58 -19.25
C GLU A 223 3.55 -9.36 -19.69
N LEU A 224 3.27 -9.27 -20.99
CA LEU A 224 2.47 -8.18 -21.56
C LEU A 224 1.00 -8.24 -21.13
N ALA A 225 0.45 -9.43 -20.88
CA ALA A 225 -0.92 -9.58 -20.40
C ALA A 225 -1.08 -9.05 -18.97
N GLU A 226 -0.07 -9.21 -18.10
CA GLU A 226 -0.11 -8.73 -16.71
C GLU A 226 -0.28 -7.21 -16.61
N VAL A 227 0.33 -6.45 -17.53
CA VAL A 227 0.26 -4.99 -17.55
C VAL A 227 -0.70 -4.44 -18.62
N GLY A 228 -1.24 -5.31 -19.48
CA GLY A 228 -2.07 -4.93 -20.63
C GLY A 228 -3.38 -4.20 -20.26
N ALA A 229 -3.94 -4.44 -19.08
CA ALA A 229 -5.15 -3.74 -18.63
C ALA A 229 -4.92 -2.22 -18.42
N ALA A 230 -3.67 -1.78 -18.26
CA ALA A 230 -3.28 -0.38 -18.09
C ALA A 230 -2.80 0.26 -19.40
N LEU A 231 -2.79 -0.49 -20.50
CA LEU A 231 -2.03 -0.18 -21.70
C LEU A 231 -2.26 1.25 -22.25
N PRO A 232 -3.48 1.79 -22.31
CA PRO A 232 -3.67 3.17 -22.75
C PRO A 232 -2.98 4.21 -21.86
N VAL A 233 -2.98 4.00 -20.54
CA VAL A 233 -2.27 4.84 -19.57
C VAL A 233 -0.77 4.65 -19.76
N LEU A 234 -0.30 3.41 -19.82
CA LEU A 234 1.12 3.10 -20.00
C LEU A 234 1.70 3.72 -21.28
N ALA A 235 0.96 3.67 -22.39
CA ALA A 235 1.37 4.27 -23.64
C ALA A 235 1.51 5.80 -23.53
N ALA A 236 0.51 6.48 -22.94
CA ALA A 236 0.58 7.93 -22.74
C ALA A 236 1.69 8.32 -21.75
N GLU A 237 1.90 7.54 -20.69
CA GLU A 237 2.95 7.76 -19.72
C GLU A 237 4.33 7.56 -20.33
N SER A 238 4.56 6.53 -21.15
CA SER A 238 5.83 6.36 -21.88
C SER A 238 6.15 7.57 -22.75
N ARG A 239 5.15 8.11 -23.47
CA ARG A 239 5.31 9.36 -24.24
C ARG A 239 5.58 10.56 -23.33
N ARG A 240 4.93 10.66 -22.17
CA ARG A 240 5.17 11.72 -21.18
C ARG A 240 6.60 11.67 -20.65
N LEU A 241 7.10 10.49 -20.30
CA LEU A 241 8.45 10.28 -19.79
C LEU A 241 9.51 10.59 -20.84
N ALA A 242 9.33 10.13 -22.09
CA ALA A 242 10.24 10.46 -23.18
C ALA A 242 10.34 11.98 -23.42
N ARG A 243 9.22 12.72 -23.33
CA ARG A 243 9.25 14.19 -23.40
C ARG A 243 9.94 14.86 -22.20
N ARG A 244 9.89 14.23 -21.02
CA ARG A 244 10.45 14.79 -19.77
C ARG A 244 11.95 14.57 -19.63
N TYR A 245 12.43 13.42 -20.09
CA TYR A 245 13.78 12.92 -19.84
C TYR A 245 14.61 12.69 -21.10
N GLY A 246 14.01 12.86 -22.28
CA GLY A 246 14.66 12.67 -23.57
C GLY A 246 14.33 11.32 -24.23
N PRO A 247 14.84 11.10 -25.46
CA PRO A 247 14.45 9.99 -26.32
C PRO A 247 15.15 8.66 -25.98
N ALA A 248 15.87 8.57 -24.86
CA ALA A 248 16.53 7.34 -24.46
C ALA A 248 15.48 6.25 -24.19
N PRO A 249 15.76 4.97 -24.55
CA PRO A 249 14.82 3.88 -24.29
C PRO A 249 14.51 3.79 -22.80
N LEU A 250 13.23 3.77 -22.46
CA LEU A 250 12.78 3.61 -21.08
C LEU A 250 12.92 2.14 -20.71
N ARG A 251 13.44 1.84 -19.51
CA ARG A 251 13.59 0.47 -19.01
C ARG A 251 12.51 0.16 -17.99
N ASP A 252 11.99 -1.05 -18.00
CA ASP A 252 11.11 -1.53 -16.94
C ASP A 252 11.87 -1.71 -15.61
N ALA A 253 11.17 -2.09 -14.54
CA ALA A 253 11.76 -2.24 -13.21
C ALA A 253 12.82 -3.36 -13.14
N PHE A 254 12.73 -4.37 -14.00
CA PHE A 254 13.67 -5.50 -14.05
C PHE A 254 14.82 -5.27 -15.05
N GLY A 255 14.71 -4.28 -15.94
CA GLY A 255 15.69 -3.98 -16.98
C GLY A 255 15.71 -5.00 -18.12
N THR A 256 14.66 -5.81 -18.26
CA THR A 256 14.51 -6.86 -19.27
C THR A 256 13.63 -6.42 -20.43
N VAL A 257 12.88 -5.32 -20.28
CA VAL A 257 12.04 -4.73 -21.31
C VAL A 257 12.45 -3.28 -21.54
N ALA A 258 12.53 -2.88 -22.81
CA ALA A 258 12.68 -1.50 -23.22
C ALA A 258 11.42 -1.00 -23.94
N VAL A 259 11.10 0.26 -23.71
CA VAL A 259 10.09 1.01 -24.47
C VAL A 259 10.81 2.14 -25.20
N ASP A 260 10.92 2.01 -26.51
CA ASP A 260 11.43 3.06 -27.38
C ASP A 260 10.26 3.96 -27.78
N VAL A 261 10.49 5.28 -27.72
CA VAL A 261 9.51 6.30 -28.14
C VAL A 261 10.12 7.08 -29.29
N ALA A 262 9.57 6.88 -30.49
CA ALA A 262 10.00 7.61 -31.67
C ALA A 262 9.60 9.10 -31.58
N PRO A 263 10.25 10.00 -32.34
CA PRO A 263 9.96 11.44 -32.29
C PRO A 263 8.52 11.82 -32.65
N ASP A 264 7.85 11.01 -33.48
CA ASP A 264 6.43 11.13 -33.83
C ASP A 264 5.48 10.59 -32.74
N GLY A 265 6.04 9.94 -31.71
CA GLY A 265 5.31 9.37 -30.59
C GLY A 265 4.95 7.89 -30.75
N ASP A 266 5.42 7.23 -31.81
CA ASP A 266 5.24 5.79 -31.98
C ASP A 266 6.03 5.02 -30.91
N LEU A 267 5.41 3.98 -30.37
CA LEU A 267 5.97 3.19 -29.26
C LEU A 267 6.33 1.80 -29.75
N THR A 268 7.55 1.37 -29.44
CA THR A 268 8.01 0.00 -29.67
C THR A 268 8.46 -0.63 -28.36
N ILE A 269 7.91 -1.79 -28.04
CA ILE A 269 8.28 -2.57 -26.86
C ILE A 269 9.13 -3.76 -27.31
N ARG A 270 10.29 -3.95 -26.68
CA ARG A 270 11.21 -5.03 -27.03
C ARG A 270 11.92 -5.61 -25.81
N ALA A 271 12.36 -6.86 -25.94
CA ALA A 271 13.18 -7.50 -24.93
C ALA A 271 14.61 -6.97 -25.04
N VAL A 272 15.30 -6.86 -23.92
CA VAL A 272 16.67 -6.35 -23.87
C VAL A 272 17.54 -7.15 -22.92
N ALA A 273 18.76 -7.47 -23.36
CA ALA A 273 19.72 -8.12 -22.50
C ALA A 273 20.20 -7.16 -21.43
N TRP A 274 20.41 -7.66 -20.21
CA TRP A 274 21.01 -6.87 -19.14
C TRP A 274 22.44 -6.47 -19.53
N ASP A 275 22.68 -5.17 -19.64
CA ASP A 275 23.96 -4.54 -20.00
C ASP A 275 24.49 -3.60 -18.90
N GLY A 276 23.90 -3.63 -17.71
CA GLY A 276 24.31 -2.84 -16.56
C GLY A 276 23.15 -2.13 -15.86
N ASP A 277 23.48 -1.21 -14.96
CA ASP A 277 22.50 -0.28 -14.39
C ASP A 277 22.34 0.94 -15.29
N HIS A 278 21.09 1.25 -15.65
CA HIS A 278 20.76 2.47 -16.41
C HIS A 278 20.20 3.53 -15.49
N ALA A 279 20.61 4.78 -15.74
CA ALA A 279 20.01 5.97 -15.16
C ALA A 279 18.73 6.33 -15.91
N GLY A 280 17.57 6.36 -15.24
CA GLY A 280 16.33 6.80 -15.87
C GLY A 280 15.04 6.50 -15.10
N PRO A 281 13.92 7.07 -15.56
CA PRO A 281 12.60 6.72 -15.05
C PRO A 281 12.22 5.29 -15.48
N VAL A 282 11.52 4.59 -14.59
CA VAL A 282 10.99 3.25 -14.83
C VAL A 282 9.82 3.30 -15.80
N ALA A 283 9.97 2.65 -16.96
CA ALA A 283 8.88 2.36 -17.87
C ALA A 283 7.84 1.47 -17.17
N PHE A 284 6.56 1.71 -17.45
CA PHE A 284 5.45 0.99 -16.80
C PHE A 284 5.44 1.07 -15.27
N GLY A 285 6.10 2.09 -14.69
CA GLY A 285 6.12 2.32 -13.25
C GLY A 285 4.79 2.84 -12.67
N THR A 286 3.86 3.26 -13.52
CA THR A 286 2.52 3.75 -13.13
C THR A 286 1.53 2.59 -13.10
N PRO A 287 1.01 2.19 -11.92
CA PRO A 287 0.09 1.06 -11.84
C PRO A 287 -1.29 1.40 -12.42
N ALA A 288 -1.96 0.38 -12.94
CA ALA A 288 -3.35 0.48 -13.39
C ALA A 288 -4.27 0.96 -12.26
N PRO A 289 -5.24 1.84 -12.54
CA PRO A 289 -6.35 2.08 -11.63
C PRO A 289 -7.16 0.80 -11.39
N VAL A 290 -6.98 0.18 -10.22
CA VAL A 290 -7.66 -1.08 -9.87
C VAL A 290 -9.16 -0.90 -9.63
N ASP A 291 -9.60 0.32 -9.32
CA ASP A 291 -11.00 0.64 -8.99
C ASP A 291 -11.97 0.19 -10.10
N VAL A 292 -11.66 0.47 -11.36
CA VAL A 292 -12.54 0.17 -12.51
C VAL A 292 -12.73 -1.33 -12.66
N ALA A 293 -11.66 -2.10 -12.49
CA ALA A 293 -11.72 -3.56 -12.49
C ALA A 293 -12.57 -4.10 -11.33
N LEU A 294 -12.53 -3.45 -10.15
CA LEU A 294 -13.33 -3.85 -9.00
C LEU A 294 -14.81 -3.46 -9.14
N LEU A 295 -15.11 -2.27 -9.68
CA LEU A 295 -16.46 -1.84 -10.02
C LEU A 295 -17.10 -2.83 -11.00
N ARG A 296 -16.39 -3.14 -12.10
CA ARG A 296 -16.82 -4.13 -13.09
C ARG A 296 -17.07 -5.51 -12.49
N ALA A 297 -16.27 -5.92 -11.51
CA ALA A 297 -16.43 -7.21 -10.83
C ALA A 297 -17.51 -7.20 -9.74
N GLY A 298 -18.18 -6.07 -9.47
CA GLY A 298 -19.14 -5.93 -8.37
C GLY A 298 -18.50 -6.05 -6.97
N LEU A 299 -17.19 -5.85 -6.89
CA LEU A 299 -16.40 -5.94 -5.65
C LEU A 299 -16.16 -4.58 -4.99
N LEU A 300 -16.63 -3.51 -5.61
CA LEU A 300 -16.56 -2.15 -5.10
C LEU A 300 -17.84 -1.44 -5.55
N ALA A 301 -18.52 -0.73 -4.65
CA ALA A 301 -19.60 0.16 -5.05
C ALA A 301 -19.03 1.52 -5.48
N VAL A 302 -19.78 2.29 -6.27
CA VAL A 302 -19.40 3.67 -6.64
C VAL A 302 -19.14 4.51 -5.39
N ASP A 303 -20.00 4.40 -4.37
CA ASP A 303 -19.85 5.16 -3.13
C ASP A 303 -18.64 4.73 -2.26
N ASP A 304 -18.06 3.55 -2.52
CA ASP A 304 -16.84 3.08 -1.83
C ASP A 304 -15.54 3.62 -2.48
N LEU A 305 -15.64 4.37 -3.58
CA LEU A 305 -14.49 4.97 -4.24
C LEU A 305 -13.79 6.00 -3.33
N HIS A 306 -12.49 6.19 -3.56
CA HIS A 306 -11.81 7.33 -2.97
C HIS A 306 -12.49 8.63 -3.43
N PRO A 307 -12.77 9.63 -2.56
CA PRO A 307 -13.56 10.80 -2.93
C PRO A 307 -13.06 11.54 -4.18
N LEU A 308 -11.75 11.78 -4.28
CA LEU A 308 -11.15 12.37 -5.50
C LEU A 308 -11.37 11.54 -6.78
N VAL A 309 -11.47 10.22 -6.67
CA VAL A 309 -11.78 9.33 -7.80
C VAL A 309 -13.27 9.38 -8.09
N HIS A 310 -14.11 9.30 -7.06
CA HIS A 310 -15.54 9.45 -7.17
C HIS A 310 -15.90 10.76 -7.91
N ASP A 311 -15.42 11.91 -7.41
CA ASP A 311 -15.69 13.23 -7.98
C ASP A 311 -15.23 13.36 -9.44
N ALA A 312 -14.16 12.65 -9.83
CA ALA A 312 -13.66 12.67 -11.20
C ALA A 312 -14.50 11.80 -12.15
N LEU A 313 -15.07 10.71 -11.66
CA LEU A 313 -15.83 9.74 -12.46
C LEU A 313 -17.32 10.02 -12.49
N PHE A 314 -17.88 10.49 -11.37
CA PHE A 314 -19.31 10.70 -11.16
C PHE A 314 -19.57 12.08 -10.54
N PRO A 315 -19.21 13.18 -11.24
CA PRO A 315 -19.28 14.54 -10.69
C PRO A 315 -20.71 14.98 -10.32
N ASP A 316 -21.72 14.44 -10.98
CA ASP A 316 -23.14 14.76 -10.75
C ASP A 316 -23.77 13.90 -9.65
N ARG A 317 -23.06 12.88 -9.15
CA ARG A 317 -23.50 12.02 -8.05
C ARG A 317 -23.01 12.58 -6.72
N VAL A 318 -23.88 12.61 -5.72
CA VAL A 318 -23.46 12.86 -4.35
C VAL A 318 -22.95 11.55 -3.75
N GLN A 319 -21.66 11.50 -3.42
CA GLN A 319 -21.08 10.33 -2.77
C GLN A 319 -21.74 10.11 -1.40
N ALA A 320 -22.29 8.92 -1.17
CA ALA A 320 -22.78 8.58 0.16
C ALA A 320 -21.61 8.56 1.17
N PRO A 321 -21.80 9.06 2.40
CA PRO A 321 -20.78 8.92 3.43
C PRO A 321 -20.51 7.43 3.65
N PRO A 322 -19.25 7.03 3.90
CA PRO A 322 -18.95 5.64 4.19
C PRO A 322 -19.83 5.18 5.35
N PRO A 323 -20.41 3.97 5.27
CA PRO A 323 -21.24 3.46 6.36
C PRO A 323 -20.43 3.51 7.65
N ALA A 324 -21.09 3.91 8.74
CA ALA A 324 -20.48 3.83 10.06
C ALA A 324 -19.90 2.41 10.22
N PRO A 325 -18.67 2.26 10.74
CA PRO A 325 -18.08 0.95 10.90
C PRO A 325 -19.07 0.10 11.69
N ALA A 326 -19.63 -0.93 11.05
CA ALA A 326 -20.55 -1.82 11.73
C ALA A 326 -19.83 -2.33 12.97
N PRO A 327 -20.47 -2.34 14.17
CA PRO A 327 -19.86 -2.94 15.34
C PRO A 327 -19.37 -4.32 14.93
N MET A 328 -18.08 -4.61 15.18
CA MET A 328 -17.44 -5.81 14.66
C MET A 328 -18.29 -7.01 15.06
N ALA A 329 -19.04 -7.57 14.11
CA ALA A 329 -19.89 -8.71 14.36
C ALA A 329 -18.94 -9.88 14.57
N TRP A 330 -18.76 -10.21 15.85
CA TRP A 330 -17.82 -11.23 16.21
C TRP A 330 -18.39 -12.61 15.81
N PRO A 331 -17.59 -13.44 15.13
CA PRO A 331 -18.06 -14.72 14.63
C PRO A 331 -18.35 -15.68 15.79
N GLU A 332 -19.49 -16.36 15.74
CA GLU A 332 -19.74 -17.55 16.55
C GLU A 332 -19.22 -18.79 15.81
N PHE A 333 -18.56 -19.69 16.52
CA PHE A 333 -18.06 -20.93 15.92
C PHE A 333 -18.10 -22.09 16.91
N ARG A 334 -18.00 -23.31 16.39
CA ARG A 334 -18.04 -24.53 17.21
C ARG A 334 -16.69 -25.21 17.21
N VAL A 335 -16.30 -25.75 18.36
CA VAL A 335 -15.07 -26.52 18.53
C VAL A 335 -15.38 -27.88 19.12
N ARG A 336 -14.58 -28.88 18.77
CA ARG A 336 -14.71 -30.23 19.28
C ARG A 336 -14.01 -30.32 20.64
N CYS A 337 -14.77 -30.44 21.73
CA CYS A 337 -14.27 -30.49 23.10
C CYS A 337 -14.56 -31.86 23.69
N GLY A 338 -13.57 -32.76 23.71
CA GLY A 338 -13.80 -34.17 24.02
C GLY A 338 -14.72 -34.82 22.97
N THR A 339 -15.84 -35.40 23.44
CA THR A 339 -16.86 -36.05 22.61
C THR A 339 -17.98 -35.12 22.16
N ASP A 340 -17.94 -33.84 22.51
CA ASP A 340 -19.04 -32.90 22.27
C ASP A 340 -18.62 -31.70 21.42
N TRP A 341 -19.62 -31.03 20.86
CA TRP A 341 -19.43 -29.76 20.14
C TRP A 341 -19.82 -28.62 21.06
N HIS A 342 -18.84 -27.79 21.43
CA HIS A 342 -19.09 -26.60 22.22
C HIS A 342 -19.13 -25.37 21.32
N GLN A 343 -20.10 -24.51 21.57
CA GLN A 343 -20.14 -23.18 20.98
C GLN A 343 -19.10 -22.30 21.67
N VAL A 344 -18.38 -21.53 20.89
CA VAL A 344 -17.42 -20.53 21.33
C VAL A 344 -17.88 -19.21 20.73
N LEU A 345 -17.99 -18.23 21.61
CA LEU A 345 -18.44 -16.89 21.28
C LEU A 345 -17.26 -15.96 21.37
N VAL A 346 -17.31 -14.87 20.62
CA VAL A 346 -16.44 -13.73 20.87
C VAL A 346 -17.35 -12.58 21.31
N VAL A 347 -17.29 -12.25 22.61
CA VAL A 347 -18.13 -11.22 23.23
C VAL A 347 -17.21 -10.09 23.63
N GLU A 348 -17.53 -8.86 23.21
CA GLU A 348 -16.67 -7.68 23.44
C GLU A 348 -15.21 -7.97 23.07
N GLY A 349 -14.97 -8.64 21.94
CA GLY A 349 -13.61 -8.92 21.44
C GLY A 349 -12.80 -9.96 22.22
N ARG A 350 -13.39 -10.62 23.21
CA ARG A 350 -12.80 -11.73 23.98
C ARG A 350 -13.47 -13.05 23.66
N ILE A 351 -12.71 -14.13 23.61
CA ILE A 351 -13.32 -15.47 23.53
C ILE A 351 -14.00 -15.79 24.85
N VAL A 352 -15.29 -16.14 24.74
CA VAL A 352 -16.09 -16.69 25.82
C VAL A 352 -16.48 -18.11 25.44
N THR A 353 -16.32 -19.03 26.40
CA THR A 353 -16.71 -20.43 26.26
C THR A 353 -17.90 -20.68 27.19
N PRO A 354 -19.17 -20.57 26.74
CA PRO A 354 -20.35 -20.75 27.62
C PRO A 354 -20.37 -22.07 28.40
N TRP A 355 -19.63 -23.06 27.90
CA TRP A 355 -19.52 -24.41 28.45
C TRP A 355 -18.43 -24.56 29.52
N HIS A 356 -17.55 -23.57 29.71
CA HIS A 356 -16.46 -23.61 30.68
C HIS A 356 -16.31 -22.26 31.39
N THR A 357 -16.09 -22.31 32.70
CA THR A 357 -15.69 -21.14 33.49
C THR A 357 -14.27 -20.69 33.13
N GLU A 358 -13.95 -19.41 33.36
CA GLU A 358 -12.61 -18.85 33.15
C GLU A 358 -11.54 -19.66 33.89
N TRP A 359 -11.79 -20.03 35.15
CA TRP A 359 -10.88 -20.88 35.93
C TRP A 359 -10.61 -22.25 35.30
N GLN A 360 -11.63 -22.90 34.70
CA GLN A 360 -11.43 -24.19 34.04
C GLN A 360 -10.52 -24.05 32.81
N ILE A 361 -10.71 -22.99 32.03
CA ILE A 361 -9.87 -22.67 30.87
C ILE A 361 -8.45 -22.34 31.33
N ASP A 362 -8.28 -21.47 32.33
CA ASP A 362 -6.97 -21.07 32.84
C ASP A 362 -6.19 -22.26 33.41
N ARG A 363 -6.87 -23.16 34.11
CA ARG A 363 -6.27 -24.41 34.60
C ARG A 363 -5.74 -25.27 33.44
N GLU A 364 -6.52 -25.45 32.37
CA GLU A 364 -6.08 -26.21 31.19
C GLU A 364 -4.91 -25.53 30.46
N LEU A 365 -4.96 -24.20 30.32
CA LEU A 365 -3.86 -23.41 29.74
C LEU A 365 -2.57 -23.54 30.56
N LEU A 366 -2.67 -23.54 31.89
CA LEU A 366 -1.54 -23.72 32.80
C LEU A 366 -0.94 -25.13 32.65
N PHE A 367 -1.76 -26.18 32.63
CA PHE A 367 -1.27 -27.54 32.36
C PHE A 367 -0.58 -27.68 31.00
N ALA A 368 -1.12 -27.02 29.98
CA ALA A 368 -0.49 -26.97 28.66
C ALA A 368 0.87 -26.27 28.68
N GLY A 369 1.02 -25.24 29.51
CA GLY A 369 2.30 -24.56 29.77
C GLY A 369 3.36 -25.46 30.42
N LEU A 370 2.93 -26.52 31.12
CA LEU A 370 3.81 -27.52 31.75
C LEU A 370 4.08 -28.75 30.85
N GLY A 371 3.68 -28.70 29.58
CA GLY A 371 3.89 -29.79 28.60
C GLY A 371 2.70 -30.72 28.39
N GLY A 372 1.53 -30.42 28.97
CA GLY A 372 0.29 -31.16 28.71
C GLY A 372 -0.30 -30.90 27.32
N GLU A 373 -1.06 -31.86 26.79
CA GLU A 373 -1.86 -31.66 25.57
C GLU A 373 -3.06 -30.74 25.86
N ILE A 374 -3.37 -29.83 24.92
CA ILE A 374 -4.54 -28.96 25.01
C ILE A 374 -5.45 -29.19 23.81
N VAL A 375 -6.73 -29.46 24.08
CA VAL A 375 -7.76 -29.72 23.06
C VAL A 375 -9.01 -28.87 23.33
N GLY A 376 -9.98 -28.90 22.41
CA GLY A 376 -11.29 -28.28 22.63
C GLY A 376 -11.28 -26.78 22.90
N CYS A 377 -12.04 -26.36 23.91
CA CYS A 377 -12.28 -24.94 24.20
C CYS A 377 -11.00 -24.21 24.63
N ALA A 378 -10.18 -24.81 25.50
CA ALA A 378 -8.93 -24.18 25.92
C ALA A 378 -7.92 -24.09 24.77
N ALA A 379 -7.89 -25.07 23.85
CA ALA A 379 -7.09 -24.99 22.63
C ALA A 379 -7.57 -23.87 21.70
N ALA A 380 -8.88 -23.64 21.63
CA ALA A 380 -9.47 -22.54 20.85
C ALA A 380 -9.10 -21.18 21.44
N VAL A 381 -9.19 -21.02 22.77
CA VAL A 381 -8.75 -19.81 23.51
C VAL A 381 -7.25 -19.57 23.30
N ARG A 382 -6.41 -20.59 23.49
CA ARG A 382 -4.96 -20.50 23.23
C ARG A 382 -4.69 -20.15 21.78
N GLY A 383 -5.39 -20.77 20.85
CA GLY A 383 -5.23 -20.53 19.43
C GLY A 383 -5.61 -19.11 19.04
N PHE A 384 -6.65 -18.53 19.66
CA PHE A 384 -7.03 -17.13 19.46
C PHE A 384 -5.93 -16.20 19.92
N ARG A 385 -5.46 -16.35 21.17
CA ARG A 385 -4.39 -15.51 21.73
C ARG A 385 -3.07 -15.68 20.97
N THR A 386 -2.63 -16.91 20.73
CA THR A 386 -1.26 -17.21 20.28
C THR A 386 -1.11 -17.47 18.78
N GLY A 387 -2.22 -17.72 18.08
CA GLY A 387 -2.20 -18.11 16.68
C GLY A 387 -1.74 -19.53 16.36
N ALA A 388 -1.71 -20.40 17.36
CA ALA A 388 -1.47 -21.83 17.15
C ALA A 388 -2.44 -22.42 16.12
N LYS A 389 -1.94 -23.33 15.27
CA LYS A 389 -2.82 -24.23 14.48
C LYS A 389 -3.51 -25.16 15.49
N ARG A 390 -4.82 -25.47 15.46
CA ARG A 390 -5.94 -25.23 14.53
C ARG A 390 -6.89 -24.16 15.11
N VAL A 391 -7.08 -23.03 14.41
CA VAL A 391 -8.09 -22.01 14.75
C VAL A 391 -9.07 -21.76 13.60
N PRO A 392 -10.32 -21.36 13.89
CA PRO A 392 -11.29 -20.91 12.90
C PRO A 392 -10.73 -19.85 11.94
N THR A 393 -11.26 -19.83 10.72
CA THR A 393 -10.80 -18.94 9.64
C THR A 393 -11.04 -17.48 9.95
N GLU A 394 -12.10 -17.20 10.68
CA GLU A 394 -12.59 -15.88 11.03
C GLU A 394 -11.63 -15.20 12.01
N ILE A 395 -11.15 -15.95 13.02
CA ILE A 395 -10.11 -15.50 13.95
C ILE A 395 -8.81 -15.17 13.23
N ARG A 396 -8.40 -16.02 12.27
CA ARG A 396 -7.21 -15.76 11.45
C ARG A 396 -7.37 -14.49 10.62
N LYS A 397 -8.58 -14.20 10.11
CA LYS A 397 -8.89 -12.98 9.37
C LYS A 397 -8.80 -11.75 10.27
N ILE A 398 -9.42 -11.76 11.44
CA ILE A 398 -9.36 -10.65 12.42
C ILE A 398 -7.91 -10.32 12.78
N ARG A 399 -7.12 -11.33 13.19
CA ARG A 399 -5.71 -11.12 13.55
C ARG A 399 -4.89 -10.55 12.40
N ARG A 400 -5.00 -11.15 11.21
CA ARG A 400 -4.31 -10.68 10.02
C ARG A 400 -4.68 -9.23 9.70
N ASP A 401 -5.97 -8.90 9.78
CA ASP A 401 -6.47 -7.56 9.47
C ASP A 401 -5.96 -6.54 10.51
N LEU A 402 -5.94 -6.88 11.81
CA LEU A 402 -5.37 -6.03 12.88
C LEU A 402 -3.88 -5.72 12.64
N PHE A 403 -3.06 -6.75 12.43
CA PHE A 403 -1.62 -6.53 12.22
C PHE A 403 -1.31 -5.89 10.86
N ALA A 404 -2.18 -6.06 9.85
CA ALA A 404 -2.06 -5.30 8.60
C ALA A 404 -2.31 -3.79 8.82
N LEU A 405 -3.34 -3.42 9.60
CA LEU A 405 -3.57 -2.02 9.98
C LEU A 405 -2.35 -1.45 10.71
N ALA A 406 -1.82 -2.20 11.69
CA ALA A 406 -0.62 -1.78 12.41
C ALA A 406 0.58 -1.61 11.48
N PHE A 407 0.85 -2.57 10.60
CA PHE A 407 1.94 -2.52 9.63
C PHE A 407 1.87 -1.26 8.74
N HIS A 408 0.67 -0.89 8.30
CA HIS A 408 0.42 0.29 7.48
C HIS A 408 0.32 1.61 8.26
N GLY A 409 0.45 1.56 9.59
CA GLY A 409 0.48 2.72 10.48
C GLY A 409 -0.88 3.31 10.85
N ASP A 410 -1.98 2.59 10.58
CA ASP A 410 -3.34 3.03 10.89
C ASP A 410 -3.62 2.92 12.39
N THR A 411 -3.09 3.88 13.14
CA THR A 411 -3.17 3.92 14.59
C THR A 411 -4.60 4.16 15.05
N ASP A 412 -5.39 4.95 14.32
CA ASP A 412 -6.77 5.23 14.65
C ASP A 412 -7.62 3.95 14.61
N SER A 413 -7.53 3.18 13.53
CA SER A 413 -8.26 1.92 13.42
C SER A 413 -7.79 0.88 14.43
N VAL A 414 -6.47 0.78 14.69
CA VAL A 414 -5.94 -0.14 15.71
C VAL A 414 -6.47 0.22 17.09
N LEU A 415 -6.42 1.49 17.48
CA LEU A 415 -6.93 1.94 18.78
C LEU A 415 -8.44 1.80 18.89
N ALA A 416 -9.19 2.07 17.82
CA ALA A 416 -10.63 1.87 17.79
C ALA A 416 -11.00 0.39 17.97
N ILE A 417 -10.27 -0.53 17.33
CA ILE A 417 -10.48 -1.98 17.48
C ILE A 417 -10.17 -2.43 18.91
N VAL A 418 -9.09 -1.93 19.52
CA VAL A 418 -8.75 -2.22 20.93
C VAL A 418 -9.81 -1.66 21.87
N ALA A 419 -10.26 -0.43 21.66
CA ALA A 419 -11.32 0.20 22.46
C ALA A 419 -12.68 -0.50 22.32
N ALA A 420 -12.95 -1.14 21.17
CA ALA A 420 -14.13 -1.98 20.95
C ALA A 420 -14.06 -3.36 21.64
N GLY A 421 -13.02 -3.61 22.46
CA GLY A 421 -12.91 -4.76 23.34
C GLY A 421 -12.01 -5.89 22.83
N LEU A 422 -11.44 -5.78 21.61
CA LEU A 422 -10.56 -6.84 21.10
C LEU A 422 -9.45 -7.18 22.09
N ASP A 423 -9.33 -8.46 22.44
CA ASP A 423 -8.30 -8.95 23.35
C ASP A 423 -6.94 -8.44 22.89
N PRO A 424 -6.31 -7.50 23.63
CA PRO A 424 -5.13 -6.82 23.15
C PRO A 424 -3.88 -7.72 23.31
N THR A 425 -4.03 -8.88 23.99
CA THR A 425 -3.02 -9.93 24.11
C THR A 425 -2.91 -10.84 22.89
N LEU A 426 -3.65 -10.54 21.81
CA LEU A 426 -3.49 -11.23 20.53
C LEU A 426 -2.04 -11.15 20.03
N HIS A 427 -1.51 -12.29 19.61
CA HIS A 427 -0.19 -12.42 19.02
C HIS A 427 -0.27 -12.42 17.49
N ASP A 428 0.80 -12.01 16.84
CA ASP A 428 1.02 -12.17 15.40
C ASP A 428 1.51 -13.60 15.07
N GLY A 429 1.99 -13.82 13.85
CA GLY A 429 2.56 -15.12 13.43
C GLY A 429 3.89 -15.48 14.09
N THR A 430 4.56 -14.53 14.74
CA THR A 430 5.83 -14.70 15.47
C THR A 430 5.63 -14.81 16.98
N GLY A 431 4.40 -14.71 17.48
CA GLY A 431 4.11 -14.67 18.91
C GLY A 431 4.19 -13.27 19.54
N GLY A 432 4.34 -12.20 18.74
CA GLY A 432 4.44 -10.83 19.23
C GLY A 432 3.07 -10.16 19.38
N THR A 433 2.88 -9.42 20.47
CA THR A 433 1.69 -8.58 20.75
C THR A 433 1.70 -7.26 19.97
N LEU A 434 0.62 -6.46 20.04
CA LEU A 434 0.61 -5.10 19.48
C LEU A 434 1.76 -4.21 20.01
N MET A 435 2.23 -4.44 21.24
CA MET A 435 3.39 -3.72 21.80
C MET A 435 4.66 -3.96 20.97
N HIS A 436 4.83 -5.17 20.40
CA HIS A 436 5.96 -5.47 19.49
C HIS A 436 5.88 -4.72 18.16
N TRP A 437 4.66 -4.30 17.78
CA TRP A 437 4.37 -3.53 16.56
C TRP A 437 4.29 -2.03 16.79
N LEU A 438 4.55 -1.55 18.02
CA LEU A 438 4.49 -0.13 18.38
C LEU A 438 5.30 0.76 17.43
N HIS A 439 6.42 0.24 16.94
CA HIS A 439 7.27 0.94 15.99
C HIS A 439 6.64 1.19 14.62
N HIS A 440 5.51 0.59 14.26
CA HIS A 440 4.76 0.98 13.05
C HIS A 440 3.70 2.05 13.31
N LEU A 441 3.28 2.21 14.57
CA LEU A 441 2.19 3.08 15.00
C LEU A 441 2.67 4.46 15.44
N ASP A 442 1.75 5.40 15.58
CA ASP A 442 2.00 6.63 16.33
C ASP A 442 2.14 6.28 17.82
N HIS A 443 3.39 6.10 18.24
CA HIS A 443 3.75 5.60 19.55
C HIS A 443 3.33 6.53 20.70
N HIS A 444 3.23 7.84 20.46
CA HIS A 444 2.77 8.79 21.49
C HIS A 444 1.33 8.51 21.92
N ARG A 445 0.49 8.04 20.99
CA ARG A 445 -0.90 7.66 21.25
C ARG A 445 -1.04 6.18 21.59
N ALA A 446 -0.32 5.33 20.87
CA ALA A 446 -0.46 3.88 20.98
C ALA A 446 0.14 3.32 22.27
N LEU A 447 1.32 3.78 22.70
CA LEU A 447 1.97 3.27 23.92
C LEU A 447 1.09 3.40 25.17
N PRO A 448 0.58 4.60 25.55
CA PRO A 448 -0.26 4.73 26.74
C PRO A 448 -1.56 3.93 26.63
N ALA A 449 -2.18 3.87 25.45
CA ALA A 449 -3.41 3.10 25.24
C ALA A 449 -3.18 1.59 25.38
N LEU A 450 -2.07 1.06 24.84
CA LEU A 450 -1.73 -0.37 24.96
C LEU A 450 -1.34 -0.76 26.39
N LEU A 451 -0.65 0.13 27.12
CA LEU A 451 -0.37 -0.06 28.54
C LEU A 451 -1.65 -0.09 29.37
N ALA A 452 -2.58 0.84 29.13
CA ALA A 452 -3.89 0.87 29.78
C ALA A 452 -4.73 -0.38 29.47
N ALA A 453 -4.52 -0.97 28.28
CA ALA A 453 -5.12 -2.24 27.88
C ALA A 453 -4.41 -3.48 28.48
N GLY A 454 -3.39 -3.29 29.33
CA GLY A 454 -2.70 -4.35 30.08
C GLY A 454 -1.53 -5.01 29.35
N LEU A 455 -1.03 -4.44 28.24
CA LEU A 455 0.12 -5.02 27.54
C LEU A 455 1.43 -4.67 28.26
N SER A 456 2.30 -5.66 28.38
CA SER A 456 3.63 -5.48 28.93
C SER A 456 4.64 -5.02 27.88
N VAL A 457 5.57 -4.13 28.27
CA VAL A 457 6.76 -3.74 27.50
C VAL A 457 7.90 -4.75 27.60
N THR A 458 7.80 -5.74 28.50
CA THR A 458 8.82 -6.79 28.73
C THR A 458 8.44 -8.15 28.16
N GLY A 459 7.21 -8.32 27.66
CA GLY A 459 6.77 -9.58 27.06
C GLY A 459 7.64 -9.95 25.85
N THR A 460 7.89 -11.25 25.65
CA THR A 460 8.74 -11.76 24.57
C THR A 460 7.94 -12.56 23.54
N ASN A 461 8.35 -12.46 22.27
CA ASN A 461 7.80 -13.29 21.20
C ASN A 461 8.49 -14.68 21.13
N SER A 462 8.17 -15.49 20.11
CA SER A 462 8.78 -16.83 19.92
C SER A 462 10.30 -16.81 19.69
N GLN A 463 10.86 -15.64 19.38
CA GLN A 463 12.30 -15.44 19.21
C GLN A 463 12.97 -14.89 20.49
N GLY A 464 12.24 -14.79 21.60
CA GLY A 464 12.73 -14.13 22.81
C GLY A 464 12.86 -12.61 22.67
N GLU A 465 12.39 -12.01 21.56
CA GLU A 465 12.50 -10.59 21.33
C GLU A 465 11.44 -9.84 22.15
N THR A 466 11.87 -8.80 22.88
CA THR A 466 10.96 -7.82 23.51
C THR A 466 10.51 -6.77 22.49
N PRO A 467 9.49 -5.94 22.78
CA PRO A 467 9.16 -4.75 21.99
C PRO A 467 10.35 -3.86 21.68
N LEU A 468 11.30 -3.73 22.61
CA LEU A 468 12.50 -2.93 22.45
C LEU A 468 13.42 -3.50 21.35
N HIS A 469 13.55 -4.83 21.26
CA HIS A 469 14.29 -5.50 20.18
C HIS A 469 13.67 -5.24 18.81
N ARG A 470 12.33 -5.27 18.71
CA ARG A 470 11.63 -4.99 17.45
C ARG A 470 11.79 -3.53 17.01
N ALA A 471 11.71 -2.58 17.94
CA ALA A 471 11.98 -1.18 17.67
C ALA A 471 13.43 -0.96 17.19
N ALA A 472 14.40 -1.63 17.83
CA ALA A 472 15.80 -1.60 17.42
C ALA A 472 16.04 -2.22 16.03
N GLY A 473 15.38 -3.34 15.73
CA GLY A 473 15.41 -4.01 14.42
C GLY A 473 14.91 -3.12 13.28
N SER A 474 14.02 -2.18 13.58
CA SER A 474 13.49 -1.19 12.64
C SER A 474 14.19 0.18 12.73
N ALA A 475 15.26 0.28 13.52
CA ALA A 475 16.00 1.51 13.80
C ALA A 475 15.13 2.69 14.32
N ALA A 476 14.02 2.39 14.99
CA ALA A 476 13.09 3.37 15.55
C ALA A 476 13.55 3.83 16.94
N THR A 477 14.58 4.68 16.98
CA THR A 477 15.22 5.13 18.24
C THR A 477 14.30 5.97 19.13
N ASP A 478 13.36 6.69 18.54
CA ASP A 478 12.26 7.40 19.23
C ASP A 478 11.43 6.43 20.07
N VAL A 479 11.02 5.32 19.46
CA VAL A 479 10.21 4.29 20.12
C VAL A 479 11.02 3.53 21.15
N MET A 480 12.31 3.29 20.88
CA MET A 480 13.20 2.69 21.88
C MET A 480 13.26 3.55 23.14
N GLY A 481 13.40 4.87 23.01
CA GLY A 481 13.39 5.80 24.14
C GLY A 481 12.08 5.72 24.92
N ALA A 482 10.94 5.82 24.23
CA ALA A 482 9.63 5.74 24.86
C ALA A 482 9.37 4.40 25.59
N LEU A 483 9.86 3.28 25.03
CA LEU A 483 9.75 1.96 25.68
C LEU A 483 10.59 1.86 26.95
N VAL A 484 11.82 2.41 26.94
CA VAL A 484 12.70 2.44 28.13
C VAL A 484 12.10 3.34 29.22
N GLU A 485 11.57 4.51 28.85
CA GLU A 485 10.85 5.39 29.77
C GLU A 485 9.61 4.70 30.39
N ALA A 486 8.96 3.81 29.63
CA ALA A 486 7.86 2.98 30.11
C ALA A 486 8.31 1.71 30.89
N GLY A 487 9.60 1.56 31.17
CA GLY A 487 10.15 0.48 32.01
C GLY A 487 10.60 -0.77 31.26
N ALA A 488 10.84 -0.70 29.94
CA ALA A 488 11.47 -1.80 29.22
C ALA A 488 12.94 -1.97 29.65
N ASP A 489 13.35 -3.21 29.93
CA ASP A 489 14.73 -3.55 30.26
C ASP A 489 15.65 -3.45 29.02
N PRO A 490 16.63 -2.52 29.00
CA PRO A 490 17.56 -2.37 27.89
C PRO A 490 18.59 -3.51 27.79
N ASP A 491 18.79 -4.26 28.87
CA ASP A 491 19.77 -5.35 28.97
C ASP A 491 19.15 -6.74 28.72
N ALA A 492 17.84 -6.80 28.53
CA ALA A 492 17.16 -8.03 28.12
C ALA A 492 17.77 -8.55 26.80
N VAL A 493 17.95 -9.87 26.73
CA VAL A 493 18.53 -10.55 25.57
C VAL A 493 17.51 -11.41 24.83
N ASP A 494 17.58 -11.41 23.51
CA ASP A 494 16.81 -12.31 22.66
C ASP A 494 17.34 -13.76 22.71
N ARG A 495 16.72 -14.69 21.96
CA ARG A 495 17.14 -16.11 21.90
C ARG A 495 18.58 -16.32 21.40
N TRP A 496 19.16 -15.30 20.75
CA TRP A 496 20.52 -15.33 20.22
C TRP A 496 21.50 -14.63 21.17
N GLY A 497 21.06 -14.25 22.38
CA GLY A 497 21.88 -13.60 23.39
C GLY A 497 22.19 -12.14 23.05
N ARG A 498 21.40 -11.50 22.15
CA ARG A 498 21.64 -10.12 21.73
C ARG A 498 20.74 -9.17 22.50
N THR A 499 21.28 -8.03 22.91
CA THR A 499 20.48 -6.90 23.44
C THR A 499 19.89 -6.06 22.30
N ALA A 500 18.89 -5.24 22.62
CA ALA A 500 18.31 -4.31 21.64
C ALA A 500 19.35 -3.34 21.05
N THR A 501 20.32 -2.87 21.83
CA THR A 501 21.40 -1.99 21.34
C THR A 501 22.33 -2.69 20.37
N GLN A 502 22.64 -3.97 20.59
CA GLN A 502 23.41 -4.80 19.66
C GLN A 502 22.65 -5.05 18.35
N VAL A 503 21.34 -5.30 18.43
CA VAL A 503 20.47 -5.40 17.24
C VAL A 503 20.51 -4.10 16.44
N LEU A 504 20.36 -2.94 17.08
CA LEU A 504 20.44 -1.63 16.43
C LEU A 504 21.80 -1.40 15.74
N ALA A 505 22.90 -1.74 16.43
CA ALA A 505 24.25 -1.62 15.87
C ALA A 505 24.42 -2.51 14.62
N GLN A 506 23.88 -3.72 14.64
CA GLN A 506 23.89 -4.63 13.50
C GLN A 506 23.07 -4.10 12.31
N VAL A 507 21.89 -3.52 12.58
CA VAL A 507 21.06 -2.91 11.53
C VAL A 507 21.78 -1.72 10.89
N ARG A 508 22.48 -0.91 11.69
CA ARG A 508 23.26 0.24 11.20
C ARG A 508 24.55 -0.16 10.46
N SER A 509 25.15 -1.29 10.80
CA SER A 509 26.41 -1.75 10.20
C SER A 509 26.22 -2.51 8.88
N LYS A 510 25.02 -3.05 8.62
CA LYS A 510 24.74 -3.67 7.31
C LYS A 510 24.91 -2.63 6.21
N PRO A 511 25.77 -2.90 5.20
CA PRO A 511 25.92 -1.98 4.08
C PRO A 511 24.55 -1.83 3.41
N LYS A 512 24.23 -0.57 3.10
CA LYS A 512 23.09 -0.16 2.29
C LYS A 512 23.24 -0.79 0.90
N ARG A 513 22.85 -2.07 0.74
CA ARG A 513 22.81 -2.74 -0.57
C ARG A 513 21.74 -2.11 -1.45
#